data_AF-A0A9C9Q5E1-F1
#
_entry.id   AF-A0A9C9Q5E1-F1
#
_cell.length_a   1.000
_cell.length_b   1.000
_cell.length_c   1.000
_cell.angle_alpha   90.00
_cell.angle_beta   90.00
_cell.angle_gamma   90.00
#
_symmetry.space_group_name_H-M   'P 1'
#
loop_
_entity.id
_entity.type
_entity.pdbx_description
1 polymer ?
#
loop_
_entity_poly.entity_id
_entity_poly.type
_entity_poly.pdbx_seq_one_letter_code
_entity_poly.pdbx_strand_id
1 'polypeptide(L)'
;MSFAFIFPGQGSQSVGMLADLAAQHAQVAETFTEASEALGYDLWKIVQEGPAEELNQTHITQPAMLAAGIAVYRVWQAQAGAQPVAMAGHSLGEYTALVAAGSLSLADAVSLVADRGRYMQEAVPAGVGAMAAILGLDDAKVIEVCEQVAQGEVVSAVNFNSPG
;
A
#
# COMPACT_ATOMS: atom_id res chain seq x y z
N MET A 1 9.23 -3.93 -26.44
CA MET A 1 8.19 -3.03 -25.92
C MET A 1 8.62 -2.63 -24.51
N SER A 2 8.68 -1.34 -24.19
CA SER A 2 9.02 -0.86 -22.85
C SER A 2 7.74 -0.72 -22.01
N PHE A 3 7.79 -1.14 -20.75
CA PHE A 3 6.69 -0.97 -19.79
C PHE A 3 7.26 -0.71 -18.40
N ALA A 4 6.43 -0.15 -17.52
CA ALA A 4 6.75 0.12 -16.12
C ALA A 4 5.73 -0.58 -15.21
N PHE A 5 6.14 -0.87 -13.98
CA PHE A 5 5.24 -1.34 -12.93
C PHE A 5 4.90 -0.23 -11.95
N ILE A 6 3.61 -0.10 -11.63
CA ILE A 6 3.11 0.85 -10.64
C ILE A 6 2.39 0.05 -9.56
N PHE A 7 2.85 0.17 -8.32
CA PHE A 7 2.26 -0.51 -7.18
C PHE A 7 1.25 0.40 -6.46
N PRO A 8 0.02 -0.10 -6.19
CA PRO A 8 -0.99 0.69 -5.51
C PRO A 8 -0.62 0.95 -4.04
N GLY A 9 -1.14 2.03 -3.49
CA GLY A 9 -1.09 2.32 -2.06
C GLY A 9 -2.15 1.55 -1.27
N GLN A 10 -2.43 2.02 -0.06
CA GLN A 10 -3.56 1.55 0.75
C GLN A 10 -4.90 1.98 0.11
N GLY A 11 -5.95 1.17 0.29
CA GLY A 11 -7.34 1.49 -0.05
C GLY A 11 -8.04 0.42 -0.88
N SER A 12 -7.25 -0.43 -1.57
CA SER A 12 -7.77 -1.51 -2.41
C SER A 12 -7.71 -2.89 -1.75
N GLN A 13 -7.32 -2.98 -0.47
CA GLN A 13 -7.31 -4.25 0.26
C GLN A 13 -8.73 -4.79 0.44
N SER A 14 -8.87 -6.12 0.36
CA SER A 14 -10.13 -6.82 0.64
C SER A 14 -9.86 -8.16 1.30
N VAL A 15 -10.77 -8.60 2.15
CA VAL A 15 -10.72 -9.94 2.74
C VAL A 15 -10.81 -10.97 1.62
N GLY A 16 -9.94 -11.97 1.64
CA GLY A 16 -9.83 -13.01 0.62
C GLY A 16 -9.05 -12.60 -0.64
N MET A 17 -8.43 -11.41 -0.68
CA MET A 17 -7.60 -11.04 -1.84
C MET A 17 -6.48 -12.07 -2.08
N LEU A 18 -6.10 -12.27 -3.34
CA LEU A 18 -5.09 -13.23 -3.80
C LEU A 18 -5.41 -14.73 -3.60
N ALA A 19 -6.57 -15.13 -3.09
CA ALA A 19 -6.91 -16.55 -2.89
C ALA A 19 -6.77 -17.40 -4.16
N ASP A 20 -7.32 -16.93 -5.28
CA ASP A 20 -7.26 -17.64 -6.57
C ASP A 20 -5.84 -17.74 -7.12
N LEU A 21 -5.00 -16.73 -6.86
CA LEU A 21 -3.60 -16.72 -7.27
C LEU A 21 -2.78 -17.67 -6.39
N ALA A 22 -3.03 -17.68 -5.09
CA ALA A 22 -2.37 -18.58 -4.13
C ALA A 22 -2.68 -20.05 -4.40
N ALA A 23 -3.89 -20.36 -4.87
CA ALA A 23 -4.27 -21.72 -5.28
C ALA A 23 -3.45 -22.26 -6.46
N GLN A 24 -2.85 -21.37 -7.27
CA GLN A 24 -2.11 -21.73 -8.48
C GLN A 24 -0.60 -21.52 -8.34
N HIS A 25 -0.18 -20.65 -7.41
CA HIS A 25 1.21 -20.20 -7.28
C HIS A 25 1.66 -20.16 -5.82
N ALA A 26 2.58 -21.07 -5.46
CA ALA A 26 3.14 -21.18 -4.12
C ALA A 26 3.85 -19.88 -3.65
N GLN A 27 4.36 -19.08 -4.59
CA GLN A 27 5.03 -17.81 -4.32
C GLN A 27 4.17 -16.85 -3.50
N VAL A 28 2.83 -16.92 -3.63
CA VAL A 28 1.93 -16.10 -2.80
C VAL A 28 2.04 -16.51 -1.35
N ALA A 29 1.82 -17.79 -1.04
CA ALA A 29 1.92 -18.31 0.32
C ALA A 29 3.32 -18.09 0.91
N GLU A 30 4.38 -18.39 0.16
CA GLU A 30 5.77 -18.19 0.57
C GLU A 30 6.07 -16.73 0.95
N THR A 31 5.56 -15.78 0.15
CA THR A 31 5.74 -14.34 0.40
C THR A 31 5.03 -13.90 1.68
N PHE A 32 3.82 -14.41 1.92
CA PHE A 32 3.11 -14.10 3.15
C PHE A 32 3.69 -14.81 4.37
N THR A 33 4.29 -16.00 4.21
CA THR A 33 5.05 -16.66 5.29
C THR A 33 6.24 -15.80 5.69
N GLU A 34 7.07 -15.36 4.75
CA GLU A 34 8.21 -14.47 5.02
C GLU A 34 7.77 -13.17 5.70
N ALA A 35 6.67 -12.56 5.23
CA ALA A 35 6.12 -11.37 5.85
C ALA A 35 5.62 -11.63 7.29
N SER A 36 4.92 -12.74 7.51
CA SER A 36 4.38 -13.13 8.82
C SER A 36 5.50 -13.41 9.83
N GLU A 37 6.59 -14.05 9.40
CA GLU A 37 7.77 -14.29 10.22
C GLU A 37 8.42 -12.97 10.69
N ALA A 38 8.56 -12.00 9.80
CA ALA A 38 9.11 -10.68 10.14
C ALA A 38 8.19 -9.85 11.05
N LEU A 39 6.88 -10.05 10.95
CA LEU A 39 5.86 -9.34 11.74
C LEU A 39 5.56 -10.00 13.09
N GLY A 40 5.83 -11.30 13.24
CA GLY A 40 5.52 -12.07 14.44
C GLY A 40 4.04 -12.45 14.58
N TYR A 41 3.23 -12.30 13.52
CA TYR A 41 1.82 -12.72 13.46
C TYR A 41 1.45 -13.20 12.06
N ASP A 42 0.38 -13.98 11.96
CA ASP A 42 -0.07 -14.56 10.68
C ASP A 42 -0.82 -13.52 9.85
N LEU A 43 -0.08 -12.80 9.00
CA LEU A 43 -0.63 -11.80 8.10
C LEU A 43 -1.55 -12.43 7.03
N TRP A 44 -1.23 -13.65 6.58
CA TRP A 44 -2.05 -14.34 5.58
C TRP A 44 -3.44 -14.64 6.11
N LYS A 45 -3.52 -15.13 7.34
CA LYS A 45 -4.79 -15.41 8.01
C LYS A 45 -5.66 -14.15 8.08
N ILE A 46 -5.09 -13.02 8.48
CA ILE A 46 -5.85 -11.75 8.55
C ILE A 46 -6.34 -11.35 7.15
N VAL A 47 -5.51 -11.48 6.12
CA VAL A 47 -5.88 -11.17 4.73
C VAL A 47 -6.98 -12.10 4.20
N GLN A 48 -6.94 -13.39 4.52
CA GLN A 48 -7.91 -14.37 4.00
C GLN A 48 -9.22 -14.41 4.78
N GLU A 49 -9.15 -14.33 6.11
CA GLU A 49 -10.28 -14.61 7.00
C GLU A 49 -10.87 -13.34 7.64
N GLY A 50 -10.12 -12.24 7.70
CA GLY A 50 -10.55 -11.01 8.33
C GLY A 50 -10.66 -11.12 9.87
N PRO A 51 -11.40 -10.21 10.53
CA PRO A 51 -12.44 -9.35 9.97
C PRO A 51 -11.92 -8.15 9.15
N ALA A 52 -12.79 -7.57 8.32
CA ALA A 52 -12.44 -6.43 7.46
C ALA A 52 -11.97 -5.22 8.28
N GLU A 53 -12.55 -5.02 9.46
CA GLU A 53 -12.17 -3.96 10.40
C GLU A 53 -10.71 -4.11 10.87
N GLU A 54 -10.23 -5.34 11.07
CA GLU A 54 -8.83 -5.61 11.42
C GLU A 54 -7.91 -5.36 10.22
N LEU A 55 -8.26 -5.89 9.05
CA LEU A 55 -7.50 -5.65 7.81
C LEU A 55 -7.42 -4.17 7.43
N ASN A 56 -8.42 -3.36 7.83
CA ASN A 56 -8.47 -1.92 7.57
C ASN A 56 -7.72 -1.07 8.61
N GLN A 57 -7.14 -1.68 9.64
CA GLN A 57 -6.21 -0.96 10.52
C GLN A 57 -4.93 -0.69 9.74
N THR A 58 -4.56 0.59 9.60
CA THR A 58 -3.41 1.05 8.81
C THR A 58 -2.11 0.27 9.04
N HIS A 59 -1.79 -0.12 10.28
CA HIS A 59 -0.59 -0.91 10.60
C HIS A 59 -0.66 -2.38 10.12
N ILE A 60 -1.85 -2.89 9.80
CA ILE A 60 -2.10 -4.20 9.15
C ILE A 60 -2.25 -4.04 7.63
N THR A 61 -3.00 -3.02 7.19
CA THR A 61 -3.23 -2.77 5.76
C THR A 61 -1.93 -2.55 5.00
N GLN A 62 -0.99 -1.79 5.59
CA GLN A 62 0.28 -1.47 4.94
C GLN A 62 1.14 -2.71 4.62
N PRO A 63 1.46 -3.57 5.61
CA PRO A 63 2.19 -4.80 5.31
C PRO A 63 1.40 -5.75 4.39
N ALA A 64 0.07 -5.84 4.54
CA ALA A 64 -0.77 -6.68 3.68
C ALA A 64 -0.68 -6.30 2.19
N MET A 65 -0.82 -5.00 1.89
CA MET A 65 -0.73 -4.48 0.52
C MET A 65 0.68 -4.60 -0.07
N LEU A 66 1.72 -4.41 0.75
CA LEU A 66 3.11 -4.60 0.34
C LEU A 66 3.37 -6.07 -0.02
N ALA A 67 3.04 -7.00 0.90
CA ALA A 67 3.20 -8.44 0.68
C ALA A 67 2.41 -8.91 -0.55
N ALA A 68 1.19 -8.40 -0.76
CA ALA A 68 0.40 -8.70 -1.94
C ALA A 68 1.06 -8.26 -3.25
N GLY A 69 1.60 -7.03 -3.30
CA GLY A 69 2.30 -6.54 -4.49
C GLY A 69 3.57 -7.33 -4.80
N ILE A 70 4.34 -7.71 -3.76
CA ILE A 70 5.54 -8.55 -3.93
C ILE A 70 5.20 -9.99 -4.31
N ALA A 71 4.12 -10.56 -3.79
CA ALA A 71 3.65 -11.87 -4.18
C ALA A 71 3.33 -11.92 -5.67
N VAL A 72 2.55 -10.95 -6.18
CA VAL A 72 2.22 -10.85 -7.60
C VAL A 72 3.48 -10.63 -8.45
N TYR A 73 4.43 -9.81 -7.99
CA TYR A 73 5.69 -9.59 -8.69
C TYR A 73 6.57 -10.86 -8.76
N ARG A 74 6.66 -11.62 -7.67
CA ARG A 74 7.36 -12.92 -7.64
C ARG A 74 6.71 -13.94 -8.58
N VAL A 75 5.38 -13.97 -8.65
CA VAL A 75 4.66 -14.80 -9.65
C VAL A 75 5.01 -14.36 -11.07
N TRP A 76 5.01 -13.05 -11.36
CA TRP A 76 5.41 -12.52 -12.67
C TRP A 76 6.82 -12.95 -13.08
N GLN A 77 7.78 -12.85 -12.16
CA GLN A 77 9.16 -13.29 -12.40
C GLN A 77 9.25 -14.79 -12.65
N ALA A 78 8.52 -15.60 -11.87
CA ALA A 78 8.50 -17.06 -12.02
C ALA A 78 7.92 -17.51 -13.37
N GLN A 79 7.03 -16.71 -13.96
CA GLN A 79 6.46 -16.94 -15.29
C GLN A 79 7.36 -16.44 -16.44
N ALA A 80 8.63 -16.16 -16.16
CA ALA A 80 9.58 -15.57 -17.10
C ALA A 80 9.09 -14.24 -17.71
N GLY A 81 8.32 -13.48 -16.92
CA GLY A 81 7.87 -12.15 -17.29
C GLY A 81 9.06 -11.23 -17.57
N ALA A 82 8.90 -10.36 -18.58
CA ALA A 82 9.94 -9.40 -18.92
C ALA A 82 10.23 -8.45 -17.72
N GLN A 83 11.42 -7.86 -17.69
CA GLN A 83 11.76 -6.85 -16.68
C GLN A 83 11.20 -5.49 -17.11
N PRO A 84 10.48 -4.77 -16.24
CA PRO A 84 10.05 -3.41 -16.54
C PRO A 84 11.27 -2.48 -16.60
N VAL A 85 11.16 -1.40 -17.39
CA VAL A 85 12.23 -0.38 -17.48
C VAL A 85 12.24 0.57 -16.28
N ALA A 86 11.15 0.60 -15.51
CA ALA A 86 10.99 1.42 -14.32
C ALA A 86 9.93 0.81 -13.40
N MET A 87 10.04 1.13 -12.10
CA MET A 87 9.04 0.80 -11.09
C MET A 87 8.74 2.05 -10.26
N ALA A 88 7.49 2.24 -9.87
CA ALA A 88 7.09 3.27 -8.93
C ALA A 88 5.91 2.76 -8.08
N GLY A 89 5.54 3.50 -7.05
CA GLY A 89 4.32 3.19 -6.32
C GLY A 89 3.73 4.40 -5.63
N HIS A 90 2.42 4.34 -5.38
CA HIS A 90 1.68 5.44 -4.79
C HIS A 90 1.68 5.32 -3.27
N SER A 91 2.23 6.31 -2.56
CA SER A 91 2.28 6.34 -1.09
C SER A 91 2.94 5.07 -0.54
N LEU A 92 2.19 4.18 0.11
CA LEU A 92 2.67 2.86 0.53
C LEU A 92 3.31 2.04 -0.60
N GLY A 93 2.77 2.13 -1.82
CA GLY A 93 3.26 1.35 -2.95
C GLY A 93 4.73 1.63 -3.29
N GLU A 94 5.29 2.76 -2.86
CA GLU A 94 6.71 3.07 -3.04
C GLU A 94 7.61 2.04 -2.34
N TYR A 95 7.21 1.56 -1.16
CA TYR A 95 7.94 0.50 -0.44
C TYR A 95 7.89 -0.82 -1.20
N THR A 96 6.74 -1.15 -1.80
CA THR A 96 6.61 -2.30 -2.70
C THR A 96 7.54 -2.17 -3.91
N ALA A 97 7.62 -0.98 -4.52
CA ALA A 97 8.53 -0.73 -5.64
C ALA A 97 10.01 -0.88 -5.23
N LEU A 98 10.39 -0.40 -4.05
CA LEU A 98 11.74 -0.53 -3.51
C LEU A 98 12.12 -2.00 -3.25
N VAL A 99 11.21 -2.81 -2.72
CA VAL A 99 11.44 -4.25 -2.54
C VAL A 99 11.50 -4.97 -3.88
N ALA A 100 10.59 -4.67 -4.81
CA ALA A 100 10.60 -5.26 -6.16
C ALA A 100 11.88 -4.92 -6.94
N ALA A 101 12.45 -3.73 -6.72
CA ALA A 101 13.74 -3.31 -7.30
C ALA A 101 14.97 -3.88 -6.57
N GLY A 102 14.79 -4.56 -5.43
CA GLY A 102 15.87 -5.13 -4.62
C GLY A 102 16.60 -4.14 -3.72
N SER A 103 16.07 -2.93 -3.54
CA SER A 103 16.65 -1.91 -2.65
C SER A 103 16.37 -2.20 -1.16
N LEU A 104 15.30 -2.92 -0.86
CA LEU A 104 14.93 -3.36 0.49
C LEU A 104 14.58 -4.86 0.46
N SER A 105 14.85 -5.57 1.56
CA SER A 105 14.31 -6.91 1.76
C SER A 105 12.80 -6.84 2.07
N LEU A 106 12.05 -7.89 1.77
CA LEU A 106 10.63 -7.93 2.13
C LEU A 106 10.46 -7.88 3.64
N ALA A 107 11.25 -8.64 4.39
CA ALA A 107 11.23 -8.69 5.86
C ALA A 107 11.42 -7.29 6.47
N ASP A 108 12.46 -6.55 6.08
CA ASP A 108 12.70 -5.20 6.60
C ASP A 108 11.57 -4.24 6.21
N ALA A 109 11.07 -4.35 4.98
CA ALA A 109 10.04 -3.46 4.48
C ALA A 109 8.69 -3.69 5.17
N VAL A 110 8.27 -4.93 5.43
CA VAL A 110 7.00 -5.20 6.13
C VAL A 110 7.04 -4.70 7.58
N SER A 111 8.16 -4.89 8.29
CA SER A 111 8.33 -4.35 9.64
C SER A 111 8.33 -2.82 9.63
N LEU A 112 9.02 -2.21 8.66
CA LEU A 112 9.07 -0.75 8.50
C LEU A 112 7.68 -0.15 8.21
N VAL A 113 6.89 -0.75 7.32
CA VAL A 113 5.57 -0.20 6.99
C VAL A 113 4.51 -0.52 8.05
N ALA A 114 4.69 -1.59 8.84
CA ALA A 114 3.89 -1.81 10.04
C ALA A 114 4.12 -0.69 11.07
N ASP A 115 5.40 -0.35 11.33
CA ASP A 115 5.76 0.80 12.17
C ASP A 115 5.25 2.12 11.59
N ARG A 116 5.38 2.34 10.29
CA ARG A 116 4.80 3.51 9.60
C ARG A 116 3.31 3.62 9.86
N GLY A 117 2.56 2.53 9.71
CA GLY A 117 1.13 2.52 9.95
C GLY A 117 0.77 2.75 11.42
N ARG A 118 1.57 2.24 12.36
CA ARG A 118 1.42 2.49 13.80
C ARG A 118 1.67 3.96 14.13
N TYR A 119 2.76 4.55 13.65
CA TYR A 119 3.05 5.97 13.87
C TYR A 119 2.00 6.90 13.25
N MET A 120 1.43 6.53 12.10
CA MET A 120 0.31 7.28 11.52
C MET A 120 -0.93 7.28 12.43
N GLN A 121 -1.22 6.15 13.10
CA GLN A 121 -2.33 6.05 14.05
C GLN A 121 -2.05 6.78 15.36
N GLU A 122 -0.80 6.74 15.85
CA GLU A 122 -0.39 7.44 17.07
C GLU A 122 -0.35 8.96 16.90
N ALA A 123 -0.06 9.46 15.68
CA ALA A 123 0.11 10.88 15.41
C ALA A 123 -1.19 11.69 15.50
N VAL A 124 -2.35 11.08 15.20
CA VAL A 124 -3.64 11.76 15.19
C VAL A 124 -4.70 10.88 15.87
N PRO A 125 -5.37 11.35 16.95
CA PRO A 125 -6.42 10.59 17.61
C PRO A 125 -7.56 10.19 16.66
N ALA A 126 -8.15 9.02 16.90
CA ALA A 126 -9.30 8.58 16.13
C ALA A 126 -10.44 9.62 16.16
N GLY A 127 -10.99 9.91 14.97
CA GLY A 127 -12.05 10.91 14.80
C GLY A 127 -11.55 12.36 14.64
N VAL A 128 -10.24 12.59 14.67
CA VAL A 128 -9.63 13.90 14.38
C VAL A 128 -9.04 13.89 12.96
N GLY A 129 -9.36 14.93 12.18
CA GLY A 129 -8.95 15.03 10.78
C GLY A 129 -9.89 14.26 9.83
N ALA A 130 -9.82 14.61 8.55
CA ALA A 130 -10.58 13.97 7.48
C ALA A 130 -9.82 14.10 6.15
N MET A 131 -10.20 13.27 5.18
CA MET A 131 -9.74 13.38 3.81
C MET A 131 -10.94 13.47 2.88
N ALA A 132 -10.81 14.25 1.81
CA ALA A 132 -11.82 14.38 0.77
C ALA A 132 -11.18 14.19 -0.60
N ALA A 133 -11.89 13.54 -1.51
CA ALA A 133 -11.52 13.45 -2.93
C ALA A 133 -12.19 14.59 -3.70
N ILE A 134 -11.39 15.44 -4.33
CA ILE A 134 -11.85 16.53 -5.20
C ILE A 134 -11.65 16.09 -6.65
N LEU A 135 -12.67 16.29 -7.49
CA LEU A 135 -12.66 15.85 -8.90
C LEU A 135 -12.89 17.05 -9.82
N GLY A 136 -12.01 17.23 -10.81
CA GLY A 136 -12.19 18.19 -11.90
C GLY A 136 -11.95 19.65 -11.50
N LEU A 137 -11.13 19.88 -10.48
CA LEU A 137 -10.74 21.21 -10.02
C LEU A 137 -9.22 21.36 -10.05
N ASP A 138 -8.75 22.39 -10.74
CA ASP A 138 -7.33 22.62 -10.98
C ASP A 138 -6.50 22.64 -9.68
N ASP A 139 -5.31 22.04 -9.72
CA ASP A 139 -4.41 21.90 -8.57
C ASP A 139 -4.18 23.22 -7.83
N ALA A 140 -3.98 24.34 -8.55
CA ALA A 140 -3.75 25.64 -7.94
C ALA A 140 -5.01 26.16 -7.23
N LYS A 141 -6.19 25.85 -7.78
CA LYS A 141 -7.47 26.20 -7.16
C LYS A 141 -7.74 25.36 -5.91
N VAL A 142 -7.39 24.07 -5.92
CA VAL A 142 -7.49 23.22 -4.72
C VAL A 142 -6.61 23.77 -3.60
N ILE A 143 -5.35 24.13 -3.91
CA ILE A 143 -4.41 24.73 -2.95
C ILE A 143 -4.99 26.04 -2.38
N GLU A 144 -5.47 26.95 -3.23
CA GLU A 144 -6.08 28.21 -2.81
C GLU A 144 -7.28 28.00 -1.88
N VAL A 145 -8.16 27.05 -2.22
CA VAL A 145 -9.33 26.73 -1.40
C VAL A 145 -8.91 26.18 -0.04
N CYS A 146 -7.92 25.27 0.01
CA CYS A 146 -7.37 24.77 1.27
C CYS A 146 -6.88 25.90 2.18
N GLU A 147 -6.15 26.87 1.64
CA GLU A 147 -5.67 28.04 2.40
C GLU A 147 -6.82 28.91 2.93
N GLN A 148 -7.85 29.16 2.10
CA GLN A 148 -9.00 30.00 2.47
C GLN A 148 -9.88 29.36 3.56
N VAL A 149 -10.07 28.04 3.51
CA VAL A 149 -10.96 27.33 4.45
C VAL A 149 -10.24 26.84 5.71
N ALA A 150 -8.91 26.91 5.75
CA ALA A 150 -8.10 26.51 6.89
C ALA A 150 -8.56 27.17 8.21
N GLN A 151 -8.94 28.45 8.18
CA GLN A 151 -9.51 29.18 9.33
C GLN A 151 -8.70 29.05 10.65
N GLY A 152 -7.37 28.96 10.55
CA GLY A 152 -6.47 28.79 11.70
C GLY A 152 -6.12 27.33 12.04
N GLU A 153 -6.76 26.37 11.37
CA GLU A 153 -6.44 24.94 11.38
C GLU A 153 -5.61 24.55 10.14
N VAL A 154 -5.35 23.25 9.95
CA VAL A 154 -4.61 22.72 8.79
C VAL A 154 -5.55 22.07 7.78
N VAL A 155 -5.57 22.58 6.56
CA VAL A 155 -6.21 21.96 5.38
C VAL A 155 -5.20 22.01 4.23
N SER A 156 -4.99 20.90 3.53
CA SER A 156 -3.94 20.82 2.50
C SER A 156 -4.29 19.87 1.37
N ALA A 157 -3.87 20.23 0.15
CA ALA A 157 -3.86 19.33 -0.99
C ALA A 157 -2.69 18.36 -0.86
N VAL A 158 -2.99 17.07 -0.63
CA VAL A 158 -1.96 16.07 -0.29
C VAL A 158 -1.69 15.06 -1.41
N ASN A 159 -2.62 14.87 -2.34
CA ASN A 159 -2.46 13.94 -3.46
C ASN A 159 -3.00 14.54 -4.77
N PHE A 160 -2.12 14.73 -5.75
CA PHE A 160 -2.47 15.11 -7.12
C PHE A 160 -2.45 13.86 -7.99
N ASN A 161 -3.59 13.16 -8.05
CA ASN A 161 -3.67 11.80 -8.60
C ASN A 161 -3.91 11.75 -10.12
N SER A 162 -4.59 12.75 -10.67
CA SER A 162 -4.89 12.87 -12.09
C SER A 162 -5.01 14.34 -12.48
N PRO A 163 -4.74 14.72 -13.74
CA PRO A 163 -5.07 16.06 -14.20
C PRO A 163 -6.57 16.32 -14.05
N GLY A 164 -6.94 17.52 -13.56
CA GLY A 164 -8.34 17.90 -13.45
C GLY A 164 -8.63 18.69 -12.21
#